data_AF-A0A8T5P0D9-F1
#
_entry.id   AF-A0A8T5P0D9-F1
#
_cell.length_a   1.000
_cell.length_b   1.000
_cell.length_c   1.000
_cell.angle_alpha   90.00
_cell.angle_beta   90.00
_cell.angle_gamma   90.00
#
_symmetry.space_group_name_H-M   'P 1'
#
loop_
_entity.id
_entity.type
_entity.pdbx_description
1 polymer ?
#
loop_
_entity_poly.entity_id
_entity_poly.type
_entity_poly.pdbx_seq_one_letter_code
_entity_poly.pdbx_strand_id
1 'polypeptide(L)'
;RYRYRPPEGESYIDVRARIEGFMKDKGQDWNGKNVLVITHQVPYKMFRAIIEGLDEEAVLNLPHTPNCGIQEYQLRGGKLELS
;
A
#
# COMPACT_ATOMS: atom_id res chain seq x y z
N ARG A 1 12.33 13.26 2.48
CA ARG A 1 11.78 12.46 1.36
C ARG A 1 10.35 12.03 1.63
N TYR A 2 10.08 11.19 2.63
CA TYR A 2 8.73 10.69 2.93
C TYR A 2 7.71 11.83 3.14
N ARG A 3 8.05 12.80 3.99
CA ARG A 3 7.21 13.97 4.29
C ARG A 3 7.33 15.12 3.29
N TYR A 4 8.23 15.02 2.32
CA TYR A 4 8.42 16.11 1.36
C TYR A 4 7.24 16.10 0.38
N ARG A 5 6.61 17.26 0.21
CA ARG A 5 5.58 17.50 -0.79
C ARG A 5 6.16 18.42 -1.86
N PRO A 6 6.33 17.95 -3.12
CA PRO A 6 6.73 18.84 -4.20
C PRO A 6 5.64 19.89 -4.47
N PRO A 7 5.96 21.04 -5.07
CA PRO A 7 4.96 22.02 -5.50
C PRO A 7 3.86 21.33 -6.32
N GLU A 8 2.60 21.58 -5.95
CA GLU A 8 1.40 21.01 -6.59
C GLU A 8 1.28 19.47 -6.59
N GLY A 9 2.17 18.76 -5.90
CA GLY A 9 2.15 17.29 -5.85
C GLY A 9 1.78 16.71 -4.49
N GLU A 10 1.90 15.39 -4.39
CA GLU A 10 1.61 14.61 -3.19
C GLU A 10 2.91 14.21 -2.46
N SER A 11 2.87 14.20 -1.13
CA SER A 11 3.86 13.51 -0.29
C SER A 11 3.48 12.03 -0.10
N TYR A 12 4.37 11.23 0.48
CA TYR A 12 4.04 9.84 0.79
C TYR A 12 2.91 9.75 1.83
N ILE A 13 2.81 10.73 2.73
CA ILE A 13 1.72 10.82 3.72
C ILE A 13 0.38 11.00 3.01
N ASP A 14 0.31 11.85 1.99
CA ASP A 14 -0.91 12.10 1.23
C ASP A 14 -1.37 10.83 0.50
N VAL A 15 -0.42 10.16 -0.16
CA VAL A 15 -0.71 8.89 -0.85
C VAL A 15 -1.15 7.83 0.15
N ARG A 16 -0.50 7.72 1.32
CA ARG A 16 -0.91 6.79 2.38
C ARG A 16 -2.35 7.03 2.82
N ALA A 17 -2.70 8.28 3.13
CA ALA A 17 -4.05 8.64 3.58
C ALA A 17 -5.11 8.28 2.52
N ARG A 18 -4.81 8.49 1.23
CA ARG A 18 -5.70 8.09 0.13
C ARG A 18 -5.85 6.58 0.02
N ILE A 19 -4.79 5.80 0.23
CA ILE A 19 -4.87 4.34 0.24
C ILE A 19 -5.65 3.83 1.46
N GLU A 20 -5.46 4.41 2.64
CA GLU A 20 -6.26 4.08 3.84
C GLU A 20 -7.75 4.34 3.60
N GLY A 21 -8.10 5.48 3.00
CA GLY A 21 -9.47 5.79 2.58
C GLY A 21 -10.01 4.75 1.58
N PHE A 22 -9.25 4.43 0.53
CA PHE A 22 -9.62 3.42 -0.46
C PHE A 22 -9.90 2.05 0.17
N MET A 23 -9.02 1.58 1.06
CA MET A 23 -9.19 0.30 1.75
C MET A 23 -10.39 0.32 2.71
N LYS A 24 -10.64 1.44 3.38
CA LYS A 24 -11.80 1.60 4.26
C LYS A 24 -13.12 1.57 3.49
N ASP A 25 -13.19 2.30 2.39
CA ASP A 25 -14.41 2.46 1.60
C ASP A 25 -14.79 1.19 0.85
N LYS A 26 -13.80 0.45 0.33
CA LYS A 26 -14.04 -0.75 -0.49
C LYS A 26 -13.80 -2.07 0.22
N GLY A 27 -13.12 -2.07 1.37
CA GLY A 27 -12.77 -3.29 2.08
C GLY A 27 -13.98 -4.14 2.47
N GLN A 28 -15.12 -3.52 2.79
CA GLN A 28 -16.35 -4.27 3.10
C GLN A 28 -16.90 -5.02 1.89
N ASP A 29 -16.79 -4.45 0.69
CA ASP A 29 -17.28 -5.04 -0.57
C ASP A 29 -16.43 -6.24 -1.01
N TRP A 30 -15.23 -6.40 -0.46
CA TRP A 30 -14.23 -7.40 -0.86
C TRP A 30 -14.25 -8.68 -0.01
N ASN A 31 -15.05 -8.73 1.04
CA ASN A 31 -15.06 -9.89 1.93
C ASN A 31 -15.35 -11.20 1.16
N GLY A 32 -14.48 -12.19 1.31
CA GLY A 32 -14.57 -13.48 0.62
C GLY A 32 -14.23 -13.46 -0.88
N LYS A 33 -13.67 -12.37 -1.41
CA LYS A 33 -13.30 -12.24 -2.83
C LYS A 33 -11.78 -12.18 -3.00
N ASN A 34 -11.31 -12.67 -4.15
CA ASN A 34 -9.95 -12.40 -4.62
C ASN A 34 -9.93 -11.03 -5.31
N VAL A 35 -9.06 -10.13 -4.85
CA VAL A 35 -8.98 -8.75 -5.34
C VAL A 35 -7.61 -8.52 -5.98
N LEU A 36 -7.61 -8.13 -7.25
CA LEU A 36 -6.41 -7.67 -7.93
C LEU A 36 -6.36 -6.13 -7.92
N VAL A 37 -5.27 -5.57 -7.39
CA VAL A 37 -4.99 -4.14 -7.43
C VAL A 37 -3.81 -3.89 -8.36
N ILE A 38 -4.05 -3.16 -9.45
CA ILE A 38 -3.00 -2.71 -10.37
C ILE A 38 -2.65 -1.27 -9.99
N THR A 39 -1.38 -1.00 -9.71
CA THR A 39 -0.95 0.32 -9.27
C THR A 39 0.53 0.59 -9.59
N HIS A 40 1.00 1.78 -9.20
CA HIS A 40 2.37 2.24 -9.40
C HIS A 40 3.22 2.06 -8.13
N GLN A 41 4.52 2.32 -8.26
CA GLN A 41 5.51 2.11 -7.20
C GLN A 41 5.15 2.77 -5.86
N VAL A 42 4.82 4.07 -5.83
CA VAL A 42 4.57 4.77 -4.56
C VAL A 42 3.28 4.26 -3.87
N PRO A 43 2.12 4.17 -4.55
CA PRO A 43 0.95 3.56 -3.95
C PRO A 43 1.16 2.10 -3.54
N TYR A 44 1.88 1.29 -4.32
CA TYR A 44 2.27 -0.07 -3.92
C TYR A 44 3.04 -0.08 -2.60
N LYS A 45 4.05 0.78 -2.46
CA LYS A 45 4.79 0.93 -1.19
C LYS A 45 3.87 1.36 -0.03
N MET A 46 2.82 2.15 -0.29
CA MET A 46 1.85 2.53 0.75
C MET A 46 0.91 1.39 1.13
N PHE A 47 0.47 0.55 0.19
CA PHE A 47 -0.23 -0.70 0.52
C PHE A 47 0.61 -1.56 1.45
N ARG A 48 1.89 -1.75 1.12
CA ARG A 48 2.83 -2.49 1.98
C ARG A 48 2.97 -1.85 3.36
N ALA A 49 3.10 -0.53 3.42
CA ALA A 49 3.21 0.17 4.69
C ALA A 49 2.00 -0.06 5.61
N ILE A 50 0.80 -0.12 5.04
CA ILE A 50 -0.44 -0.34 5.78
C ILE A 50 -0.58 -1.82 6.17
N ILE A 51 -0.38 -2.74 5.23
CA ILE A 51 -0.55 -4.19 5.44
C ILE A 51 0.51 -4.75 6.39
N GLU A 52 1.78 -4.39 6.16
CA GLU A 52 2.93 -4.90 6.92
C GLU A 52 3.27 -4.03 8.14
N GLY A 53 2.54 -2.93 8.37
CA GLY A 53 2.74 -2.04 9.53
C GLY A 53 4.08 -1.30 9.52
N LEU A 54 4.55 -0.88 8.34
CA LEU A 54 5.86 -0.23 8.17
C LEU A 54 5.83 1.24 8.57
N ASP A 55 6.92 1.69 9.21
CA ASP A 55 7.17 3.09 9.49
C ASP A 55 7.82 3.83 8.30
N GLU A 56 8.10 5.12 8.49
CA GLU A 56 8.65 5.98 7.42
C GLU A 56 10.00 5.50 6.91
N GLU A 57 10.86 5.04 7.81
CA GLU A 57 12.22 4.59 7.49
C GLU A 57 12.17 3.26 6.73
N ALA A 58 11.38 2.30 7.22
CA ALA A 58 11.19 1.00 6.60
C ALA A 58 10.66 1.14 5.16
N VAL A 59 9.71 2.05 4.91
CA VAL A 59 9.21 2.31 3.56
C VAL A 59 10.31 2.84 2.63
N LEU A 60 11.12 3.78 3.12
CA LEU A 60 12.20 4.36 2.33
C LEU A 60 13.27 3.32 2.00
N ASN A 61 13.48 2.35 2.89
CA ASN A 61 14.42 1.24 2.73
C ASN A 61 13.86 0.03 1.95
N LEU A 62 12.58 0.03 1.57
CA LEU A 62 12.03 -1.03 0.72
C LEU A 62 12.80 -1.15 -0.60
N PRO A 63 13.08 -2.38 -1.06
CA PRO A 63 13.85 -2.61 -2.28
C PRO A 63 13.17 -2.00 -3.51
N HIS A 64 13.94 -1.88 -4.59
CA HIS A 64 13.41 -1.45 -5.88
C HIS A 64 12.24 -2.34 -6.29
N THR A 65 11.15 -1.72 -6.75
CA THR A 65 9.96 -2.43 -7.21
C THR A 65 10.10 -2.67 -8.71
N PRO A 66 10.26 -3.92 -9.17
CA PRO A 66 10.37 -4.19 -10.60
C PRO A 66 9.06 -3.86 -11.31
N ASN A 67 9.15 -3.42 -12.56
CA ASN A 67 7.98 -3.26 -13.41
C ASN A 67 7.30 -4.62 -13.61
N CYS A 68 5.96 -4.63 -13.60
CA CYS A 68 5.14 -5.84 -13.71
C CYS A 68 5.39 -6.87 -12.59
N GLY A 69 5.97 -6.48 -11.46
CA GLY A 69 6.06 -7.32 -10.27
C GLY A 69 4.67 -7.62 -9.69
N ILE A 70 4.48 -8.84 -9.18
CA ILE A 70 3.25 -9.28 -8.53
C ILE A 70 3.59 -9.64 -7.07
N GLN A 71 2.73 -9.21 -6.15
CA GLN A 71 2.79 -9.58 -4.74
C GLN A 71 1.40 -10.03 -4.29
N GLU A 72 1.35 -11.19 -3.64
CA GLU A 72 0.12 -11.77 -3.10
C GLU A 72 0.11 -11.67 -1.58
N TYR A 73 -1.08 -11.38 -1.03
CA TYR A 73 -1.39 -11.44 0.39
C TYR A 73 -2.62 -12.29 0.60
N GLN A 74 -2.63 -13.10 1.66
CA GLN A 74 -3.75 -13.93 2.06
C GLN A 74 -4.35 -13.43 3.37
N LEU A 75 -5.68 -13.43 3.45
CA LEU A 75 -6.38 -13.09 4.68
C LEU A 75 -6.35 -14.27 5.64
N ARG A 76 -5.59 -14.15 6.73
CA ARG A 76 -5.44 -15.15 7.79
C ARG A 76 -5.71 -14.49 9.14
N GLY A 77 -6.63 -15.06 9.93
CA GLY A 77 -6.97 -14.52 11.25
C GLY A 77 -7.42 -13.05 11.25
N GLY A 78 -8.03 -12.57 10.15
CA GLY A 78 -8.45 -11.18 10.00
C GLY A 78 -7.32 -10.20 9.63
N LYS A 79 -6.12 -10.69 9.32
CA LYS A 79 -4.98 -9.90 8.85
C LYS A 79 -4.54 -10.36 7.47
N LEU A 80 -4.08 -9.41 6.65
CA LEU A 80 -3.44 -9.74 5.37
C LEU A 80 -1.98 -10.10 5.66
N GLU A 81 -1.62 -11.34 5.35
CA GLU A 81 -0.27 -11.88 5.52
C GLU A 81 0.33 -12.17 4.15
N LEU A 82 1.63 -11.96 3.99
CA LEU A 82 2.34 -12.29 2.74
C LEU A 82 2.17 -13.78 2.44
N SER A 83 1.78 -14.12 1.21
CA SER A 83 1.66 -15.52 0.80
C SER A 83 3.00 -16.23 0.62
#